data_AF-A0A536VVN9-F1
#
_entry.id   AF-A0A536VVN9-F1
#
_cell.length_a   1.000
_cell.length_b   1.000
_cell.length_c   1.000
_cell.angle_alpha   90.00
_cell.angle_beta   90.00
_cell.angle_gamma   90.00
#
_symmetry.space_group_name_H-M   'P 1'
#
loop_
_entity.id
_entity.type
_entity.pdbx_description
1 polymer ?
#
loop_
_entity_poly.entity_id
_entity_poly.type
_entity_poly.pdbx_seq_one_letter_code
_entity_poly.pdbx_strand_id
1 'polypeptide(L)'
;MIAETSDLPTKFAKLVVTDDRGRFLIPDLPKANYSVWVRGYGLVDSPKVSSTPGKTLNLTAVPAPSAAAAAEFYPGMYWYSMINIPARSEFPGTGEKGNGISSNIKTQEQWIDTVKNACQSCHSLGSKGMRTVPKEFGPGVAGWARRTQSGQALTQMALGLGYMGADAALKNFADWTDR
;
A
#
# COMPACT_ATOMS: atom_id res chain seq x y z
N MET A 1 -17.72 0.61 -7.97
CA MET A 1 -19.07 0.07 -7.69
C MET A 1 -18.99 -1.44 -7.63
N ILE A 2 -19.67 -2.06 -6.66
CA ILE A 2 -19.71 -3.52 -6.44
C ILE A 2 -21.16 -3.99 -6.42
N ALA A 3 -21.44 -5.09 -7.12
CA ALA A 3 -22.64 -5.90 -6.94
C ALA A 3 -22.24 -7.32 -6.52
N GLU A 4 -22.76 -7.80 -5.39
CA GLU A 4 -22.50 -9.14 -4.84
C GLU A 4 -23.81 -9.89 -4.62
N THR A 5 -23.83 -11.20 -4.87
CA THR A 5 -24.96 -12.08 -4.60
C THR A 5 -24.51 -13.46 -4.13
N SER A 6 -25.35 -14.08 -3.30
CA SER A 6 -25.27 -15.48 -2.90
C SER A 6 -26.45 -16.30 -3.41
N ASP A 7 -27.33 -15.72 -4.24
CA ASP A 7 -28.53 -16.39 -4.75
C ASP A 7 -28.22 -17.37 -5.91
N LEU A 8 -26.99 -17.33 -6.42
CA LEU A 8 -26.49 -18.24 -7.45
C LEU A 8 -25.82 -19.46 -6.81
N PRO A 9 -25.63 -20.59 -7.55
CA PRO A 9 -24.97 -21.78 -7.02
C PRO A 9 -23.56 -21.55 -6.47
N THR A 10 -22.90 -20.47 -6.91
CA THR A 10 -21.64 -19.98 -6.36
C THR A 10 -21.76 -18.50 -6.01
N LYS A 11 -21.03 -18.06 -4.98
CA LYS A 11 -20.95 -16.62 -4.67
C LYS A 11 -20.44 -15.87 -5.90
N PHE A 12 -21.12 -14.79 -6.24
CA PHE A 12 -20.81 -14.00 -7.41
C PHE A 12 -20.65 -12.54 -7.01
N ALA A 13 -19.59 -11.90 -7.50
CA ALA A 13 -19.41 -10.46 -7.39
C ALA A 13 -18.94 -9.91 -8.73
N LYS A 14 -19.48 -8.75 -9.13
CA LYS A 14 -19.01 -7.99 -10.29
C LYS A 14 -18.71 -6.56 -9.86
N LEU A 15 -17.53 -6.08 -10.24
CA LEU A 15 -17.02 -4.77 -9.90
C LEU A 15 -16.80 -3.97 -11.17
N VAL A 16 -17.14 -2.67 -11.11
CA VAL A 16 -16.87 -1.71 -12.19
C VAL A 16 -16.35 -0.41 -11.61
N VAL A 17 -15.58 0.33 -12.42
CA VAL A 17 -15.08 1.66 -12.09
C VAL A 17 -16.03 2.70 -12.68
N THR A 18 -16.26 3.77 -11.94
CA THR A 18 -17.06 4.91 -12.40
C THR A 18 -16.27 5.74 -13.40
N ASP A 19 -16.96 6.43 -14.31
CA ASP A 19 -16.32 7.47 -15.11
C ASP A 19 -16.06 8.75 -14.30
N ASP A 20 -15.47 9.76 -14.95
CA ASP A 20 -15.12 11.05 -14.32
C ASP A 20 -16.34 11.85 -13.81
N ARG A 21 -17.55 11.44 -14.21
CA ARG A 21 -18.82 12.02 -13.74
C ARG A 21 -19.49 11.16 -12.67
N GLY A 22 -18.82 10.12 -12.17
CA GLY A 22 -19.34 9.21 -11.16
C GLY A 22 -20.38 8.21 -11.68
N ARG A 23 -20.55 8.08 -13.00
CA ARG A 23 -21.54 7.18 -13.60
C ARG A 23 -20.94 5.78 -13.72
N PHE A 24 -21.79 4.75 -13.61
CA PHE A 24 -21.39 3.35 -13.72
C PHE A 24 -22.42 2.54 -14.49
N LEU A 25 -21.98 1.42 -15.05
CA LEU A 25 -22.83 0.40 -15.64
C LEU A 25 -22.24 -0.96 -15.27
N ILE A 26 -23.05 -1.86 -14.71
CA ILE A 26 -22.68 -3.28 -14.61
C ILE A 26 -23.45 -4.05 -15.68
N PRO A 27 -22.80 -4.43 -16.79
CA PRO A 27 -23.44 -5.24 -17.81
C PRO A 27 -23.55 -6.71 -17.37
N ASP A 28 -24.38 -7.49 -18.03
CA ASP A 28 -24.40 -8.97 -17.96
C ASP A 28 -24.46 -9.55 -16.53
N LEU A 29 -25.27 -8.96 -15.66
CA LEU A 29 -25.57 -9.56 -14.35
C LEU A 29 -26.56 -10.73 -14.55
N PRO A 30 -26.23 -11.94 -14.08
CA PRO A 30 -27.19 -13.03 -14.00
C PRO A 30 -28.44 -12.62 -13.21
N LYS A 31 -29.59 -13.25 -13.51
CA LYS A 31 -30.83 -12.98 -12.79
C LYS A 31 -30.75 -13.48 -11.34
N ALA A 32 -30.64 -12.55 -10.40
CA ALA A 32 -30.56 -12.77 -8.95
C ALA A 32 -30.85 -11.45 -8.21
N ASN A 33 -30.99 -11.49 -6.87
CA ASN A 33 -30.92 -10.28 -6.05
C ASN A 33 -29.46 -9.98 -5.70
N TYR A 34 -29.09 -8.71 -5.75
CA TYR A 34 -27.73 -8.25 -5.48
C TYR A 34 -27.74 -7.25 -4.35
N SER A 35 -26.72 -7.36 -3.50
CA SER A 35 -26.30 -6.27 -2.63
C SER A 35 -25.36 -5.37 -3.42
N VAL A 36 -25.67 -4.08 -3.52
CA VAL A 36 -24.95 -3.12 -4.36
C VAL A 36 -24.44 -1.95 -3.52
N TRP A 37 -23.16 -1.59 -3.66
CA TRP A 37 -22.56 -0.47 -2.96
C TRP A 37 -21.38 0.14 -3.72
N VAL A 38 -20.94 1.31 -3.26
CA VAL A 38 -19.73 1.96 -3.77
C VAL A 38 -18.64 1.93 -2.71
N ARG A 39 -17.41 1.80 -3.20
CA ARG A 39 -16.17 1.94 -2.43
C ARG A 39 -15.11 2.52 -3.34
N GLY A 40 -14.06 3.09 -2.74
CA GLY A 40 -12.93 3.66 -3.47
C GLY A 40 -11.83 4.08 -2.51
N TYR A 41 -10.71 4.53 -3.06
CA TYR A 41 -9.63 5.04 -2.23
C TYR A 41 -10.06 6.35 -1.56
N GLY A 42 -9.80 6.45 -0.26
CA GLY A 42 -10.29 7.55 0.57
C GLY A 42 -11.77 7.50 0.93
N LEU A 43 -12.50 6.44 0.55
CA LEU A 43 -13.91 6.23 0.86
C LEU A 43 -14.08 5.03 1.78
N VAL A 44 -15.06 5.10 2.68
CA VAL A 44 -15.61 3.89 3.32
C VAL A 44 -16.65 3.25 2.39
N ASP A 45 -16.98 1.99 2.63
CA ASP A 45 -18.09 1.34 1.93
C ASP A 45 -19.38 2.12 2.18
N SER A 46 -20.12 2.45 1.12
CA SER A 46 -21.44 3.07 1.24
C SER A 46 -22.44 2.10 1.87
N PRO A 47 -23.60 2.59 2.36
CA PRO A 47 -24.73 1.73 2.65
C PRO A 47 -25.04 0.82 1.47
N LYS A 48 -25.27 -0.47 1.76
CA LYS A 48 -25.60 -1.47 0.75
C LYS A 48 -27.08 -1.37 0.38
N VAL A 49 -27.37 -1.42 -0.92
CA VAL A 49 -28.72 -1.36 -1.48
C VAL A 49 -29.04 -2.69 -2.14
N SER A 50 -30.20 -3.27 -1.82
CA SER A 50 -30.69 -4.47 -2.51
C SER A 50 -31.29 -4.09 -3.87
N SER A 51 -30.92 -4.79 -4.94
CA SER A 51 -31.43 -4.54 -6.28
C SER A 51 -31.38 -5.77 -7.19
N THR A 52 -31.98 -5.65 -8.38
CA THR A 52 -31.98 -6.67 -9.43
C THR A 52 -31.54 -6.06 -10.77
N PRO A 53 -31.10 -6.86 -11.75
CA PRO A 53 -30.69 -6.34 -13.06
C PRO A 53 -31.79 -5.50 -13.74
N GLY A 54 -31.38 -4.47 -14.49
CA GLY A 54 -32.28 -3.56 -15.22
C GLY A 54 -32.79 -2.36 -14.41
N LYS A 55 -32.32 -2.18 -13.17
CA LYS A 55 -32.63 -1.00 -12.34
C LYS A 55 -31.57 0.08 -12.46
N THR A 56 -32.00 1.35 -12.38
CA THR A 56 -31.11 2.50 -12.19
C THR A 56 -30.97 2.78 -10.70
N LEU A 57 -29.74 2.95 -10.22
CA LEU A 57 -29.43 3.22 -8.83
C LEU A 57 -28.59 4.49 -8.70
N ASN A 58 -28.94 5.34 -7.74
CA ASN A 58 -28.11 6.45 -7.29
C ASN A 58 -27.50 6.07 -5.94
N LEU A 59 -26.20 5.83 -5.92
CA LEU A 59 -25.46 5.43 -4.71
C LEU A 59 -24.62 6.62 -4.23
N THR A 60 -24.67 6.91 -2.94
CA THR A 60 -23.89 8.01 -2.35
C THR A 60 -22.56 7.47 -1.84
N ALA A 61 -21.45 8.01 -2.36
CA ALA A 61 -20.12 7.74 -1.83
C ALA A 61 -19.96 8.38 -0.44
N VAL A 62 -19.27 7.68 0.46
CA VAL A 62 -19.05 8.15 1.83
C VAL A 62 -17.55 8.37 2.04
N PRO A 63 -17.09 9.61 2.28
CA PRO A 63 -15.69 9.86 2.58
C PRO A 63 -15.28 9.18 3.88
N ALA A 64 -14.03 8.74 3.96
CA ALA A 64 -13.49 8.28 5.23
C ALA A 64 -13.47 9.44 6.25
N PRO A 65 -13.66 9.16 7.56
CA PRO A 65 -13.80 10.19 8.57
C PRO A 65 -12.52 11.00 8.84
N SER A 66 -11.36 10.53 8.36
CA SER A 66 -10.08 11.24 8.45
C SER A 66 -9.12 10.74 7.37
N ALA A 67 -8.02 11.47 7.15
CA ALA A 67 -6.93 11.02 6.28
C ALA A 67 -6.31 9.70 6.75
N ALA A 68 -6.17 9.51 8.06
CA ALA A 68 -5.68 8.25 8.64
C ALA A 68 -6.64 7.08 8.36
N ALA A 69 -7.96 7.29 8.51
CA ALA A 69 -8.96 6.27 8.18
C ALA A 69 -8.99 5.99 6.66
N ALA A 70 -8.88 7.02 5.83
CA ALA A 70 -8.77 6.90 4.38
C ALA A 70 -7.60 5.99 3.99
N ALA A 71 -6.45 6.19 4.64
CA ALA A 71 -5.20 5.48 4.39
C ALA A 71 -5.37 3.95 4.53
N GLU A 72 -6.24 3.47 5.42
CA GLU A 72 -6.54 2.04 5.58
C GLU A 72 -7.21 1.39 4.35
N PHE A 73 -7.85 2.18 3.48
CA PHE A 73 -8.53 1.69 2.28
C PHE A 73 -7.69 1.78 1.01
N TYR A 74 -6.52 2.42 1.06
CA TYR A 74 -5.59 2.47 -0.06
C TYR A 74 -4.91 1.12 -0.27
N PRO A 75 -4.59 0.77 -1.53
CA PRO A 75 -3.92 -0.48 -1.83
C PRO A 75 -2.49 -0.42 -1.29
N GLY A 76 -1.91 -1.59 -0.99
CA GLY A 76 -0.53 -1.63 -0.50
C GLY A 76 0.46 -0.94 -1.44
N MET A 77 0.23 -0.97 -2.76
CA MET A 77 1.08 -0.25 -3.71
C MET A 77 1.06 1.27 -3.55
N TYR A 78 -0.08 1.86 -3.18
CA TYR A 78 -0.14 3.30 -2.90
C TYR A 78 0.68 3.63 -1.66
N TRP A 79 0.53 2.85 -0.59
CA TRP A 79 1.39 2.98 0.60
C TRP A 79 2.86 2.86 0.25
N TYR A 80 3.24 1.85 -0.52
CA TYR A 80 4.60 1.65 -0.98
C TYR A 80 5.14 2.85 -1.76
N SER A 81 4.32 3.53 -2.57
CA SER A 81 4.73 4.76 -3.27
C SER A 81 4.89 5.99 -2.37
N MET A 82 4.40 5.96 -1.12
CA MET A 82 4.58 7.05 -0.16
C MET A 82 5.90 6.98 0.62
N ILE A 83 6.76 5.99 0.36
CA ILE A 83 8.12 5.97 0.90
C ILE A 83 8.84 7.20 0.37
N ASN A 84 9.38 8.02 1.28
CA ASN A 84 10.23 9.14 0.91
C ASN A 84 11.54 8.60 0.34
N ILE A 85 11.65 8.54 -0.98
CA ILE A 85 12.89 8.17 -1.66
C ILE A 85 13.89 9.33 -1.55
N PRO A 86 15.18 9.11 -1.24
CA PRO A 86 16.19 10.16 -1.26
C PRO A 86 16.18 10.93 -2.59
N ALA A 87 16.39 12.24 -2.54
CA ALA A 87 16.33 13.10 -3.72
C ALA A 87 17.48 12.80 -4.70
N ARG A 88 17.26 13.06 -5.99
CA ARG A 88 18.30 12.88 -7.03
C ARG A 88 19.61 13.61 -6.72
N SER A 89 19.53 14.76 -6.05
CA SER A 89 20.69 15.58 -5.65
C SER A 89 21.53 14.97 -4.51
N GLU A 90 21.03 13.93 -3.83
CA GLU A 90 21.77 13.22 -2.78
C GLU A 90 22.68 12.11 -3.34
N PHE A 91 22.75 11.97 -4.67
CA PHE A 91 23.58 10.97 -5.33
C PHE A 91 24.73 11.63 -6.11
N PRO A 92 25.92 11.00 -6.17
CA PRO A 92 26.27 9.70 -5.60
C PRO A 92 26.31 9.72 -4.07
N GLY A 93 26.04 8.57 -3.44
CA GLY A 93 26.11 8.45 -1.99
C GLY A 93 27.50 8.79 -1.45
N THR A 94 27.56 9.36 -0.24
CA THR A 94 28.81 9.81 0.36
C THR A 94 29.24 8.97 1.56
N GLY A 95 28.52 7.87 1.83
CA GLY A 95 28.77 6.96 2.95
C GLY A 95 28.25 7.47 4.30
N GLU A 96 28.48 6.66 5.34
CA GLU A 96 28.00 6.88 6.71
C GLU A 96 28.42 8.23 7.29
N LYS A 97 29.66 8.68 7.02
CA LYS A 97 30.17 9.98 7.49
C LYS A 97 29.63 11.20 6.72
N GLY A 98 28.82 10.98 5.69
CA GLY A 98 28.15 12.03 4.92
C GLY A 98 26.64 11.91 4.99
N ASN A 99 25.97 11.75 3.85
CA ASN A 99 24.51 11.63 3.76
C ASN A 99 23.94 10.26 4.17
N GLY A 100 24.77 9.30 4.60
CA GLY A 100 24.31 7.98 5.06
C GLY A 100 23.88 7.03 3.94
N ILE A 101 23.93 7.44 2.67
CA ILE A 101 23.72 6.58 1.50
C ILE A 101 25.07 5.94 1.15
N SER A 102 25.06 4.65 0.85
CA SER A 102 26.27 3.91 0.46
C SER A 102 27.00 4.59 -0.70
N SER A 103 28.32 4.72 -0.58
CA SER A 103 29.16 5.31 -1.65
C SER A 103 29.20 4.46 -2.93
N ASN A 104 28.69 3.22 -2.88
CA ASN A 104 28.52 2.35 -4.04
C ASN A 104 27.28 2.70 -4.87
N ILE A 105 26.30 3.39 -4.29
CA ILE A 105 25.10 3.83 -5.02
C ILE A 105 25.37 5.19 -5.68
N LYS A 106 25.29 5.20 -7.02
CA LYS A 106 25.62 6.35 -7.86
C LYS A 106 24.39 7.14 -8.30
N THR A 107 23.21 6.53 -8.32
CA THR A 107 21.97 7.18 -8.75
C THR A 107 20.78 6.81 -7.87
N GLN A 108 19.73 7.63 -7.94
CA GLN A 108 18.46 7.37 -7.25
C GLN A 108 17.82 6.05 -7.70
N GLU A 109 17.94 5.71 -8.99
CA GLU A 109 17.38 4.47 -9.56
C GLU A 109 18.00 3.23 -8.93
N GLN A 110 19.31 3.22 -8.66
CA GLN A 110 19.98 2.10 -8.00
C GLN A 110 19.49 1.91 -6.56
N TRP A 111 19.20 3.00 -5.85
CA TRP A 111 18.59 2.94 -4.52
C TRP A 111 17.16 2.39 -4.59
N ILE A 112 16.34 2.89 -5.52
CA ILE A 112 14.97 2.40 -5.76
C ILE A 112 14.98 0.93 -6.17
N ASP A 113 15.92 0.52 -7.03
CA ASP A 113 16.10 -0.86 -7.47
C ASP A 113 16.34 -1.78 -6.27
N THR A 114 17.17 -1.35 -5.32
CA THR A 114 17.40 -2.13 -4.10
C THR A 114 16.13 -2.28 -3.26
N VAL A 115 15.33 -1.21 -3.08
CA VAL A 115 14.02 -1.32 -2.41
C VAL A 115 13.10 -2.31 -3.13
N LYS A 116 13.10 -2.30 -4.46
CA LYS A 116 12.25 -3.20 -5.26
C LYS A 116 12.72 -4.65 -5.21
N ASN A 117 14.02 -4.89 -5.40
CA ASN A 117 14.57 -6.22 -5.60
C ASN A 117 15.04 -6.91 -4.32
N ALA A 118 15.50 -6.17 -3.31
CA ALA A 118 15.94 -6.73 -2.03
C ALA A 118 14.84 -6.71 -0.96
N CYS A 119 13.83 -5.85 -1.12
CA CYS A 119 12.73 -5.76 -0.15
C CYS A 119 11.37 -6.12 -0.78
N GLN A 120 10.87 -5.39 -1.77
CA GLN A 120 9.51 -5.63 -2.29
C GLN A 120 9.33 -7.03 -2.91
N SER A 121 10.39 -7.64 -3.44
CA SER A 121 10.37 -8.98 -4.05
C SER A 121 9.97 -10.09 -3.06
N CYS A 122 10.46 -10.02 -1.82
CA CYS A 122 10.18 -11.01 -0.78
C CYS A 122 9.03 -10.58 0.14
N HIS A 123 8.80 -9.28 0.31
CA HIS A 123 7.80 -8.73 1.21
C HIS A 123 6.89 -7.78 0.44
N SER A 124 5.57 -7.92 0.57
CA SER A 124 4.65 -6.89 0.09
C SER A 124 4.72 -5.67 1.01
N LEU A 125 5.72 -4.80 0.83
CA LEU A 125 6.12 -3.76 1.78
C LEU A 125 4.95 -2.87 2.19
N GLY A 126 4.17 -2.39 1.23
CA GLY A 126 3.05 -1.50 1.52
C GLY A 126 1.79 -2.20 2.05
N SER A 127 1.77 -3.53 2.15
CA SER A 127 0.68 -4.23 2.81
C SER A 127 0.58 -3.83 4.28
N LYS A 128 -0.64 -3.83 4.84
CA LYS A 128 -0.87 -3.42 6.24
C LYS A 128 0.06 -4.13 7.23
N GLY A 129 0.22 -5.46 7.10
CA GLY A 129 1.09 -6.22 7.98
C GLY A 129 2.58 -5.85 7.87
N MET A 130 3.03 -5.39 6.70
CA MET A 130 4.42 -4.95 6.52
C MET A 130 4.65 -3.50 6.96
N ARG A 131 3.73 -2.57 6.64
CA ARG A 131 3.84 -1.17 7.09
C ARG A 131 3.53 -0.95 8.57
N THR A 132 2.87 -1.90 9.23
CA THR A 132 2.72 -1.87 10.70
C THR A 132 3.93 -2.55 11.34
N VAL A 133 4.75 -1.78 12.05
CA VAL A 133 5.85 -2.32 12.85
C VAL A 133 5.29 -2.88 14.16
N PRO A 134 5.50 -4.17 14.47
CA PRO A 134 5.08 -4.76 15.74
C PRO A 134 5.62 -3.97 16.94
N LYS A 135 4.76 -3.74 17.94
CA LYS A 135 5.09 -2.93 19.13
C LYS A 135 6.31 -3.47 19.87
N GLU A 136 6.53 -4.78 19.82
CA GLU A 136 7.64 -5.47 20.44
C GLU A 136 8.97 -4.99 19.90
N PHE A 137 9.06 -4.53 18.65
CA PHE A 137 10.30 -4.01 18.07
C PHE A 137 10.58 -2.55 18.47
N GLY A 138 9.56 -1.82 18.93
CA GLY A 138 9.64 -0.38 19.20
C GLY A 138 9.34 0.48 17.96
N PRO A 139 9.27 1.80 18.13
CA PRO A 139 8.97 2.74 17.04
C PRO A 139 10.21 3.15 16.24
N GLY A 140 9.98 3.82 15.12
CA GLY A 140 11.00 4.55 14.38
C GLY A 140 12.16 3.70 13.88
N VAL A 141 13.32 4.35 13.80
CA VAL A 141 14.56 3.76 13.26
C VAL A 141 14.98 2.51 14.04
N ALA A 142 14.87 2.54 15.37
CA ALA A 142 15.24 1.40 16.22
C ALA A 142 14.30 0.20 16.00
N GLY A 143 13.00 0.45 15.84
CA GLY A 143 12.01 -0.56 15.49
C GLY A 143 12.30 -1.23 14.15
N TRP A 144 12.57 -0.43 13.13
CA TRP A 144 12.95 -0.93 11.80
C TRP A 144 14.28 -1.69 11.82
N ALA A 145 15.29 -1.19 12.52
CA ALA A 145 16.58 -1.88 12.66
C ALA A 145 16.38 -3.27 13.28
N ARG A 146 15.68 -3.35 14.42
CA ARG A 146 15.39 -4.62 15.08
C ARG A 146 14.55 -5.55 14.21
N ARG A 147 13.55 -5.04 13.51
CA ARG A 147 12.72 -5.81 12.58
C ARG A 147 13.56 -6.46 11.48
N THR A 148 14.43 -5.70 10.85
CA THR A 148 15.28 -6.18 9.74
C THR A 148 16.38 -7.13 10.19
N GLN A 149 16.71 -7.10 11.49
CA GLN A 149 17.61 -8.03 12.16
C GLN A 149 16.86 -9.21 12.82
N SER A 150 15.61 -9.47 12.43
CA SER A 150 14.80 -10.54 13.02
C SER A 150 14.40 -11.57 11.97
N GLY A 151 14.32 -12.84 12.38
CA GLY A 151 13.84 -13.95 11.56
C GLY A 151 14.89 -14.56 10.63
N GLN A 152 14.45 -15.45 9.75
CA GLN A 152 15.34 -16.30 8.94
C GLN A 152 16.09 -15.52 7.83
N ALA A 153 15.51 -14.42 7.34
CA ALA A 153 16.10 -13.64 6.25
C ALA A 153 17.19 -12.64 6.72
N LEU A 154 17.32 -12.41 8.04
CA LEU A 154 18.20 -11.46 8.72
C LEU A 154 19.43 -10.99 7.92
N THR A 155 20.31 -11.92 7.55
CA THR A 155 21.55 -11.60 6.82
C THR A 155 21.29 -10.97 5.46
N GLN A 156 20.31 -11.47 4.70
CA GLN A 156 19.94 -10.92 3.39
C GLN A 156 19.33 -9.52 3.51
N MET A 157 18.50 -9.30 4.53
CA MET A 157 17.92 -7.98 4.80
C MET A 157 19.00 -6.97 5.21
N ALA A 158 19.96 -7.40 6.04
CA ALA A 158 21.11 -6.57 6.44
C ALA A 158 22.01 -6.21 5.25
N LEU A 159 22.25 -7.14 4.33
CA LEU A 159 23.00 -6.88 3.10
C LEU A 159 22.30 -5.86 2.20
N GLY A 160 20.98 -6.01 2.00
CA GLY A 160 20.18 -5.03 1.25
C GLY A 160 20.24 -3.63 1.85
N LEU A 161 20.05 -3.52 3.18
CA LEU A 161 20.18 -2.25 3.90
C LEU A 161 21.58 -1.65 3.80
N GLY A 162 22.61 -2.48 3.97
CA GLY A 162 24.01 -2.05 3.86
C GLY A 162 24.34 -1.54 2.46
N TYR A 163 23.81 -2.19 1.42
CA TYR A 163 23.98 -1.72 0.04
C TYR A 163 23.35 -0.35 -0.20
N MET A 164 22.19 -0.09 0.40
CA MET A 164 21.50 1.21 0.32
C MET A 164 22.18 2.31 1.14
N GLY A 165 22.87 1.94 2.22
CA GLY A 165 23.21 2.83 3.32
C GLY A 165 22.14 2.71 4.41
N ALA A 166 22.46 1.92 5.44
CA ALA A 166 21.49 1.47 6.44
C ALA A 166 20.83 2.64 7.19
N ASP A 167 21.61 3.65 7.57
CA ASP A 167 21.11 4.80 8.32
C ASP A 167 20.08 5.61 7.56
N ALA A 168 20.35 5.91 6.28
CA ALA A 168 19.41 6.62 5.43
C ALA A 168 18.14 5.77 5.21
N ALA A 169 18.32 4.51 4.79
CA ALA A 169 17.20 3.61 4.50
C ALA A 169 16.27 3.41 5.71
N LEU A 170 16.83 3.17 6.90
CA LEU A 170 16.04 2.99 8.12
C LEU A 170 15.28 4.26 8.51
N LYS A 171 15.85 5.46 8.29
CA LYS A 171 15.13 6.74 8.48
C LYS A 171 13.96 6.86 7.51
N ASN A 172 14.16 6.53 6.23
CA ASN A 172 13.10 6.58 5.22
C ASN A 172 11.96 5.61 5.56
N PHE A 173 12.27 4.39 6.03
CA PHE A 173 11.24 3.41 6.42
C PHE A 173 10.51 3.82 7.70
N ALA A 174 11.22 4.35 8.69
CA ALA A 174 10.62 4.88 9.92
C ALA A 174 9.67 6.05 9.65
N ASP A 175 10.14 7.07 8.94
CA ASP A 175 9.33 8.23 8.55
C ASP A 175 8.09 7.81 7.75
N TRP A 176 8.22 6.80 6.89
CA TRP A 176 7.08 6.27 6.13
C TRP A 176 6.00 5.58 6.98
N THR A 177 6.40 4.81 8.01
CA THR A 177 5.44 4.01 8.81
C THR A 177 4.91 4.70 10.05
N ASP A 178 5.60 5.72 10.56
CA ASP A 178 5.25 6.38 11.81
C ASP A 178 4.26 7.54 11.61
N ARG A 179 3.89 7.84 10.36
CA ARG A 179 2.91 8.87 9.96
C ARG A 179 1.45 8.49 10.22
#